data_AF-A0A4Y8TWX5-F1
#
_entry.id   AF-A0A4Y8TWX5-F1
#
_cell.length_a   1.000
_cell.length_b   1.000
_cell.length_c   1.000
_cell.angle_alpha   90.00
_cell.angle_beta   90.00
_cell.angle_gamma   90.00
#
_symmetry.space_group_name_H-M   'P 1'
#
loop_
_entity.id
_entity.type
_entity.pdbx_description
1 polymer ?
#
loop_
_entity_poly.entity_id
_entity_poly.type
_entity_poly.pdbx_seq_one_letter_code
_entity_poly.pdbx_strand_id
1 'polypeptide(L)'
;MVHLAVLAGGLTLGAAGLVVWAFWPRDEGAEDAETRVLKPQQGGVQSLAVPLLLFASVTAFMPSEVSGEQSVRIAGQHLQMESLPSPEMKKMSPGSSASWVVDIWSEAPDDGTIELSIMSGPDQSDAMLPLTLAVTNCAVQPELSLASGCPDGSPWETKHFKAADFNAGKERKIVAFSAWAKQRVVITGHLATNSAKAVQDASASIWLSASGAGETISTSPDDTPDIPSPPEEENKKLPHTGVENVLLLSVLGLVVIALGTLFARRSKAPGDIDA
;
A
#
# COMPACT_ATOMS: atom_id res chain seq x y z
N MET A 1 2.84 16.09 -40.24
CA MET A 1 2.37 15.35 -39.05
C MET A 1 3.31 14.22 -38.58
N VAL A 2 4.43 13.93 -39.26
CA VAL A 2 5.38 12.85 -38.84
C VAL A 2 6.38 13.33 -37.76
N HIS A 3 6.62 14.64 -37.64
CA HIS A 3 7.62 15.17 -36.69
C HIS A 3 7.19 15.19 -35.21
N LEU A 4 5.88 15.17 -34.90
CA LEU A 4 5.42 15.22 -33.51
C LEU A 4 5.60 13.86 -32.79
N ALA A 5 5.49 12.75 -33.52
CA ALA A 5 5.59 11.40 -32.96
C ALA A 5 7.04 11.05 -32.54
N VAL A 6 8.04 11.54 -33.28
CA VAL A 6 9.46 11.28 -32.97
C VAL A 6 9.90 12.06 -31.72
N LEU A 7 9.37 13.27 -31.51
CA LEU A 7 9.67 14.09 -30.33
C LEU A 7 9.09 13.50 -29.04
N ALA A 8 7.88 12.92 -29.10
CA ALA A 8 7.28 12.26 -27.94
C ALA A 8 8.02 10.99 -27.53
N GLY A 9 8.51 10.19 -28.49
CA GLY A 9 9.26 8.96 -28.21
C GLY A 9 10.66 9.19 -27.62
N GLY A 10 11.33 10.29 -28.00
CA GLY A 10 12.65 10.62 -27.45
C GLY A 10 12.61 11.04 -25.98
N LEU A 11 11.54 11.73 -25.57
CA LEU A 11 11.42 12.30 -24.23
C LEU A 11 11.17 11.22 -23.17
N THR A 12 10.40 10.18 -23.50
CA THR A 12 10.15 9.04 -22.60
C THR A 12 11.40 8.16 -22.42
N LEU A 13 12.19 7.95 -23.47
CA LEU A 13 13.46 7.23 -23.38
C LEU A 13 14.49 7.96 -22.50
N GLY A 14 14.55 9.29 -22.57
CA GLY A 14 15.42 10.10 -21.72
C GLY A 14 15.04 10.04 -20.23
N ALA A 15 13.74 10.09 -19.92
CA ALA A 15 13.25 10.00 -18.55
C ALA A 15 13.54 8.62 -17.91
N ALA A 16 13.34 7.53 -18.66
CA ALA A 16 13.67 6.18 -18.18
C ALA A 16 15.17 6.01 -17.90
N GLY A 17 16.03 6.58 -18.76
CA GLY A 17 17.48 6.58 -18.55
C GLY A 17 17.91 7.28 -17.26
N LEU A 18 17.27 8.40 -16.91
CA LEU A 18 17.54 9.12 -15.66
C LEU A 18 17.13 8.34 -14.41
N VAL A 19 15.99 7.65 -14.44
CA VAL A 19 15.54 6.81 -13.32
C VAL A 19 16.50 5.64 -13.09
N VAL A 20 16.92 4.96 -14.17
CA VAL A 20 17.89 3.87 -14.08
C VAL A 20 19.24 4.36 -13.57
N TRP A 21 19.72 5.52 -14.04
CA TRP A 21 20.98 6.09 -13.55
C TRP A 21 20.90 6.53 -12.07
N ALA A 22 19.76 7.07 -11.64
CA ALA A 22 19.56 7.50 -10.26
C ALA A 22 19.49 6.34 -9.26
N PHE A 23 18.97 5.19 -9.68
CA PHE A 23 18.84 3.99 -8.84
C PHE A 23 19.89 2.91 -9.14
N TRP A 24 20.89 3.19 -9.98
CA TRP A 24 21.98 2.24 -10.20
C TRP A 24 22.79 2.13 -8.90
N PRO A 25 22.87 0.93 -8.29
CA PRO A 25 23.64 0.73 -7.06
C PRO A 25 25.08 1.14 -7.34
N ARG A 26 25.56 2.16 -6.62
CA ARG A 26 26.99 2.42 -6.57
C ARG A 26 27.53 1.52 -5.48
N ASP A 27 28.43 0.62 -5.86
CA ASP A 27 29.25 -0.11 -4.90
C ASP A 27 30.09 0.92 -4.14
N GLU A 28 29.58 1.37 -3.00
CA GLU A 28 30.35 2.12 -2.02
C GLU A 28 31.01 1.10 -1.10
N GLY A 29 32.33 0.91 -1.27
CA GLY A 29 33.17 0.26 -0.27
C GLY A 29 33.76 -1.08 -0.67
N ALA A 30 34.81 -1.04 -1.49
CA ALA A 30 35.90 -2.02 -1.42
C ALA A 30 37.20 -1.27 -1.14
N GLU A 31 37.23 -0.52 -0.04
CA GLU A 31 38.46 0.00 0.55
C GLU A 31 38.59 -0.64 1.95
N ASP A 32 39.79 -1.15 2.22
CA ASP A 32 40.27 -1.78 3.45
C ASP A 32 39.98 -3.29 3.66
N ALA A 33 40.72 -4.12 2.91
CA ALA A 33 41.25 -5.37 3.43
C ALA A 33 42.66 -5.64 2.85
N GLU A 34 43.65 -5.05 3.51
CA GLU A 34 45.07 -5.35 3.33
C GLU A 34 45.37 -6.85 3.55
N THR A 35 46.19 -7.40 2.66
CA THR A 35 47.05 -8.59 2.83
C THR A 35 46.39 -9.96 3.02
N ARG A 36 45.99 -10.57 1.90
CA ARG A 36 46.28 -11.99 1.65
C ARG A 36 46.98 -12.17 0.31
N VAL A 37 48.30 -12.33 0.40
CA VAL A 37 49.10 -13.03 -0.60
C VAL A 37 48.50 -14.43 -0.77
N LEU A 38 48.13 -14.82 -2.00
CA LEU A 38 48.32 -16.17 -2.56
C LEU A 38 47.85 -16.28 -4.03
N LYS A 39 48.86 -16.50 -4.90
CA LYS A 39 48.88 -17.38 -6.09
C LYS A 39 48.31 -16.86 -7.43
N PRO A 40 49.14 -16.78 -8.50
CA PRO A 40 48.65 -16.54 -9.85
C PRO A 40 48.11 -17.85 -10.44
N GLN A 41 46.81 -17.88 -10.76
CA GLN A 41 46.23 -18.95 -11.56
C GLN A 41 46.09 -18.47 -13.01
N GLN A 42 47.03 -18.91 -13.83
CA GLN A 42 46.94 -18.86 -15.29
C GLN A 42 45.82 -19.78 -15.77
N GLY A 43 45.11 -19.33 -16.81
CA GLY A 43 44.51 -20.23 -17.79
C GLY A 43 43.02 -20.04 -18.00
N GLY A 44 42.64 -19.63 -19.22
CA GLY A 44 41.30 -19.89 -19.76
C GLY A 44 40.63 -18.69 -20.39
N VAL A 45 41.13 -18.21 -21.54
CA VAL A 45 40.33 -17.38 -22.44
C VAL A 45 39.30 -18.30 -23.10
N GLN A 46 38.07 -18.30 -22.58
CA GLN A 46 36.94 -18.91 -23.27
C GLN A 46 36.08 -17.81 -23.89
N SER A 47 36.26 -17.61 -25.19
CA SER A 47 35.31 -16.89 -26.05
C SER A 47 33.98 -17.63 -26.04
N LEU A 48 32.99 -17.07 -25.35
CA LEU A 48 31.60 -17.44 -25.51
C LEU A 48 30.93 -16.45 -26.48
N ALA A 49 30.64 -16.96 -27.67
CA ALA A 49 29.81 -16.30 -28.66
C ALA A 49 28.39 -16.11 -28.10
N VAL A 50 27.95 -14.87 -27.97
CA VAL A 50 26.61 -14.48 -27.55
C VAL A 50 25.70 -14.45 -28.78
N PRO A 51 24.65 -15.29 -28.88
CA PRO A 51 23.67 -15.14 -29.95
C PRO A 51 22.71 -13.98 -29.63
N LEU A 52 22.64 -13.03 -30.56
CA LEU A 52 21.58 -12.03 -30.65
C LEU A 52 20.23 -12.74 -30.89
N LEU A 53 19.35 -12.73 -29.89
CA LEU A 53 17.92 -12.98 -30.05
C LEU A 53 17.14 -11.81 -29.44
N LEU A 54 16.88 -10.80 -30.28
CA LEU A 54 16.01 -9.67 -29.98
C LEU A 54 14.64 -9.90 -30.66
N PHE A 55 13.72 -10.51 -29.93
CA PHE A 55 12.28 -10.32 -30.12
C PHE A 55 11.63 -10.29 -28.73
N ALA A 56 11.80 -9.16 -28.04
CA ALA A 56 11.04 -8.86 -26.84
C ALA A 56 9.69 -8.30 -27.27
N SER A 57 8.68 -9.18 -27.29
CA SER A 57 7.27 -8.81 -27.33
C SER A 57 7.01 -7.91 -26.11
N VAL A 58 6.85 -6.61 -26.33
CA VAL A 58 6.31 -5.72 -25.30
C VAL A 58 4.83 -6.05 -25.19
N THR A 59 4.49 -7.12 -24.46
CA THR A 59 3.16 -7.23 -23.88
C THR A 59 3.05 -6.08 -22.89
N ALA A 60 2.27 -5.07 -23.28
CA ALA A 60 1.83 -4.03 -22.38
C ALA A 60 1.22 -4.70 -21.15
N PHE A 61 2.01 -4.80 -20.09
CA PHE A 61 1.51 -4.93 -18.73
C PHE A 61 0.78 -3.62 -18.46
N MET A 62 -0.48 -3.56 -18.89
CA MET A 62 -1.44 -2.69 -18.24
C MET A 62 -1.56 -3.27 -16.83
N PRO A 63 -1.11 -2.57 -15.77
CA PRO A 63 -1.52 -2.96 -14.44
C PRO A 63 -3.04 -2.87 -14.45
N SER A 64 -3.73 -4.01 -14.40
CA SER A 64 -5.12 -4.02 -14.01
C SER A 64 -5.15 -3.31 -12.67
N GLU A 65 -5.82 -2.16 -12.60
CA GLU A 65 -6.24 -1.58 -11.33
C GLU A 65 -7.09 -2.65 -10.66
N VAL A 66 -6.43 -3.47 -9.84
CA VAL A 66 -7.10 -4.29 -8.86
C VAL A 66 -7.77 -3.24 -7.98
N SER A 67 -9.06 -3.02 -8.20
CA SER A 67 -9.97 -2.44 -7.23
C SER A 67 -10.03 -3.39 -6.05
N GLY A 68 -8.89 -3.60 -5.39
CA GLY A 68 -8.80 -4.31 -4.15
C GLY A 68 -9.49 -3.45 -3.12
N GLU A 69 -10.40 -4.04 -2.36
CA GLU A 69 -10.87 -3.43 -1.13
C GLU A 69 -9.66 -2.95 -0.35
N GLN A 70 -9.53 -1.63 -0.25
CA GLN A 70 -8.44 -1.03 0.50
C GLN A 70 -8.71 -1.32 1.97
N SER A 71 -7.79 -2.05 2.60
CA SER A 71 -7.81 -2.23 4.04
C SER A 71 -7.60 -0.89 4.74
N VAL A 72 -8.24 -0.75 5.90
CA VAL A 72 -8.08 0.39 6.79
C VAL A 72 -7.12 -0.01 7.89
N ARG A 73 -6.02 0.76 8.03
CA ARG A 73 -5.04 0.54 9.09
C ARG A 73 -5.22 1.57 10.19
N ILE A 74 -5.33 1.11 11.43
CA ILE A 74 -5.40 1.93 12.63
C ILE A 74 -4.17 1.62 13.46
N ALA A 75 -3.36 2.65 13.70
CA ALA A 75 -2.06 2.51 14.35
C ALA A 75 -2.06 3.26 15.69
N GLY A 76 -1.78 2.53 16.77
CA GLY A 76 -1.36 3.07 18.05
C GLY A 76 0.15 3.24 18.12
N GLN A 77 0.67 3.45 19.33
CA GLN A 77 2.12 3.49 19.58
C GLN A 77 2.77 2.11 19.44
N HIS A 78 2.06 1.06 19.84
CA HIS A 78 2.50 -0.33 19.85
C HIS A 78 1.50 -1.30 19.23
N LEU A 79 0.20 -1.01 19.29
CA LEU A 79 -0.87 -1.84 18.75
C LEU A 79 -1.19 -1.40 17.33
N GLN A 80 -1.49 -2.38 16.50
CA GLN A 80 -1.86 -2.19 15.11
C GLN A 80 -3.12 -3.00 14.82
N MET A 81 -4.05 -2.40 14.09
CA MET A 81 -5.22 -3.05 13.53
C MET A 81 -5.26 -2.83 12.03
N GLU A 82 -5.64 -3.85 11.30
CA GLU A 82 -5.95 -3.75 9.87
C GLU A 82 -7.31 -4.40 9.63
N SER A 83 -8.21 -3.65 9.02
CA SER A 83 -9.63 -4.00 8.86
C SER A 83 -9.98 -3.99 7.38
N LEU A 84 -10.70 -5.01 6.90
CA LEU A 84 -11.35 -4.95 5.58
C LEU A 84 -12.75 -4.37 5.77
N PRO A 85 -13.07 -3.20 5.18
CA PRO A 85 -14.42 -2.67 5.20
C PRO A 85 -15.44 -3.72 4.74
N SER A 86 -16.62 -3.76 5.35
CA SER A 86 -17.71 -4.65 4.93
C SER A 86 -18.93 -3.84 4.51
N PRO A 87 -19.03 -3.39 3.25
CA PRO A 87 -20.21 -2.67 2.78
C PRO A 87 -21.49 -3.51 2.85
N GLU A 88 -21.38 -4.84 2.84
CA GLU A 88 -22.49 -5.78 3.03
C GLU A 88 -23.07 -5.69 4.44
N MET A 89 -22.22 -5.54 5.47
CA MET A 89 -22.70 -5.35 6.85
C MET A 89 -23.52 -4.07 7.00
N LYS A 90 -23.23 -3.01 6.22
CA LYS A 90 -24.01 -1.76 6.24
C LYS A 90 -25.40 -1.91 5.62
N LYS A 91 -25.60 -2.91 4.76
CA LYS A 91 -26.83 -3.08 3.94
C LYS A 91 -27.49 -4.43 4.17
N MET A 92 -27.36 -4.97 5.38
CA MET A 92 -27.99 -6.24 5.74
C MET A 92 -29.51 -6.15 5.63
N SER A 93 -30.10 -7.21 5.08
CA SER A 93 -31.54 -7.39 4.98
C SER A 93 -31.99 -8.54 5.88
N PRO A 94 -33.25 -8.59 6.34
CA PRO A 94 -33.73 -9.71 7.14
C PRO A 94 -33.44 -11.06 6.47
N GLY A 95 -32.78 -11.96 7.20
CA GLY A 95 -32.31 -13.26 6.71
C GLY A 95 -30.92 -13.26 6.08
N SER A 96 -30.27 -12.10 5.89
CA SER A 96 -28.91 -12.04 5.35
C SER A 96 -27.85 -12.24 6.44
N SER A 97 -26.66 -12.62 5.98
CA SER A 97 -25.43 -12.60 6.77
C SER A 97 -24.36 -11.81 6.04
N ALA A 98 -23.47 -11.18 6.79
CA ALA A 98 -22.30 -10.48 6.27
C ALA A 98 -21.14 -10.62 7.26
N SER A 99 -19.91 -10.59 6.76
CA SER A 99 -18.70 -10.80 7.56
C SER A 99 -17.76 -9.62 7.47
N TRP A 100 -17.13 -9.30 8.58
CA TRP A 100 -16.08 -8.30 8.72
C TRP A 100 -14.81 -8.97 9.26
N VAL A 101 -13.66 -8.63 8.67
CA VAL A 101 -12.37 -9.27 9.00
C VAL A 101 -11.38 -8.22 9.49
N VAL A 102 -10.73 -8.53 10.62
CA VAL A 102 -9.73 -7.67 11.25
C VAL A 102 -8.52 -8.49 11.66
N ASP A 103 -7.33 -8.00 11.32
CA ASP A 103 -6.05 -8.45 11.86
C ASP A 103 -5.59 -7.50 12.96
N ILE A 104 -5.07 -8.06 14.05
CA ILE A 104 -4.56 -7.34 15.21
C ILE A 104 -3.18 -7.88 15.56
N TRP A 105 -2.21 -7.00 15.77
CA TRP A 105 -0.86 -7.36 16.22
C TRP A 105 -0.24 -6.23 17.03
N SER A 106 0.93 -6.49 17.61
CA SER A 106 1.74 -5.47 18.28
C SER A 106 3.15 -5.41 17.72
N GLU A 107 3.70 -4.20 17.72
CA GLU A 107 5.10 -3.86 17.45
C GLU A 107 5.81 -3.40 18.75
N ALA A 108 5.28 -3.77 19.93
CA ALA A 108 5.91 -3.48 21.22
C ALA A 108 7.26 -4.22 21.39
N PRO A 109 8.25 -3.61 22.07
CA PRO A 109 9.54 -4.26 22.35
C PRO A 109 9.45 -5.37 23.42
N ASP A 110 8.48 -5.27 24.33
CA ASP A 110 8.36 -6.14 25.50
C ASP A 110 7.33 -7.26 25.32
N ASP A 111 7.42 -8.27 26.18
CA ASP A 111 6.41 -9.29 26.30
C ASP A 111 5.09 -8.74 26.84
N GLY A 112 3.98 -9.21 26.28
CA GLY A 112 2.67 -8.70 26.67
C GLY A 112 1.53 -9.62 26.28
N THR A 113 0.38 -9.33 26.88
CA THR A 113 -0.91 -9.91 26.48
C THR A 113 -1.77 -8.81 25.89
N ILE A 114 -2.37 -9.08 24.75
CA ILE A 114 -3.38 -8.25 24.10
C ILE A 114 -4.74 -8.89 24.40
N GLU A 115 -5.65 -8.12 24.97
CA GLU A 115 -7.04 -8.51 25.16
C GLU A 115 -7.91 -7.91 24.05
N LEU A 116 -8.72 -8.75 23.40
CA LEU A 116 -9.74 -8.32 22.44
C LEU A 116 -11.11 -8.29 23.09
N SER A 117 -11.84 -7.20 22.88
CA SER A 117 -13.23 -7.06 23.29
C SER A 117 -14.10 -6.54 22.16
N ILE A 118 -15.39 -6.88 22.23
CA ILE A 118 -16.43 -6.39 21.32
C ILE A 118 -17.50 -5.66 22.11
N MET A 119 -17.95 -4.52 21.58
CA MET A 119 -18.94 -3.67 22.22
C MET A 119 -19.91 -3.04 21.21
N SER A 120 -21.03 -2.52 21.70
CA SER A 120 -21.92 -1.66 20.93
C SER A 120 -21.28 -0.28 20.74
N GLY A 121 -21.43 0.29 19.55
CA GLY A 121 -21.01 1.66 19.28
C GLY A 121 -22.00 2.70 19.82
N PRO A 122 -21.63 4.00 19.76
CA PRO A 122 -22.43 5.08 20.31
C PRO A 122 -23.75 5.30 19.57
N ASP A 123 -23.80 5.01 18.27
CA ASP A 123 -24.95 5.30 17.39
C ASP A 123 -25.97 4.14 17.30
N GLN A 124 -26.12 3.36 18.37
CA GLN A 124 -27.07 2.26 18.41
C GLN A 124 -28.50 2.79 18.59
N SER A 125 -29.41 2.38 17.72
CA SER A 125 -30.83 2.67 17.89
C SER A 125 -31.39 1.95 19.13
N ASP A 126 -32.35 2.55 19.83
CA ASP A 126 -33.05 1.92 20.97
C ASP A 126 -33.80 0.62 20.58
N ALA A 127 -34.02 0.40 19.28
CA ALA A 127 -34.63 -0.80 18.76
C ALA A 127 -33.67 -2.00 18.88
N MET A 128 -34.06 -3.00 19.70
CA MET A 128 -33.34 -4.27 19.77
C MET A 128 -33.40 -5.00 18.42
N LEU A 129 -32.35 -4.83 17.63
CA LEU A 129 -32.17 -5.58 16.39
C LEU A 129 -32.01 -7.08 16.73
N PRO A 130 -32.75 -7.98 16.05
CA PRO A 130 -32.56 -9.43 16.17
C PRO A 130 -31.32 -9.88 15.38
N LEU A 131 -30.18 -9.27 15.72
CA LEU A 131 -28.87 -9.50 15.16
C LEU A 131 -28.08 -10.42 16.10
N THR A 132 -27.51 -11.48 15.53
CA THR A 132 -26.57 -12.37 16.22
C THR A 132 -25.20 -12.23 15.57
N LEU A 133 -24.15 -12.09 16.37
CA LEU A 133 -22.77 -12.02 15.94
C LEU A 133 -22.08 -13.34 16.27
N ALA A 134 -21.52 -13.98 15.26
CA ALA A 134 -20.56 -15.06 15.43
C ALA A 134 -19.16 -14.48 15.28
N VAL A 135 -18.38 -14.50 16.35
CA VAL A 135 -17.00 -14.01 16.38
C VAL A 135 -16.07 -15.21 16.39
N THR A 136 -15.35 -15.40 15.30
CA THR A 136 -14.37 -16.46 15.13
C THR A 136 -12.98 -15.85 15.14
N ASN A 137 -12.06 -16.39 15.94
CA ASN A 137 -10.69 -15.89 15.99
C ASN A 137 -9.66 -17.01 15.79
N CYS A 138 -8.57 -16.70 15.11
CA CYS A 138 -7.45 -17.62 14.84
C CYS A 138 -6.10 -16.88 14.82
N ALA A 139 -5.03 -17.55 15.22
CA ALA A 139 -3.68 -17.05 15.01
C ALA A 139 -3.31 -17.16 13.53
N VAL A 140 -2.69 -16.13 12.96
CA VAL A 140 -2.29 -16.10 11.55
C VAL A 140 -0.81 -15.73 11.42
N GLN A 141 -0.19 -16.16 10.33
CA GLN A 141 1.17 -15.74 10.01
C GLN A 141 1.15 -14.29 9.49
N PRO A 142 2.19 -13.48 9.75
CA PRO A 142 2.25 -12.08 9.31
C PRO A 142 2.03 -11.88 7.81
N GLU A 143 2.56 -12.80 7.00
CA GLU A 143 2.52 -12.79 5.52
C GLU A 143 1.12 -13.09 4.94
N LEU A 144 0.18 -13.56 5.76
CA LEU A 144 -1.12 -14.02 5.27
C LEU A 144 -2.07 -12.84 5.05
N SER A 145 -2.50 -12.65 3.79
CA SER A 145 -3.43 -11.58 3.41
C SER A 145 -4.74 -11.61 4.21
N LEU A 146 -5.25 -10.42 4.58
CA LEU A 146 -6.49 -10.23 5.32
C LEU A 146 -7.72 -10.87 4.64
N ALA A 147 -7.74 -10.87 3.31
CA ALA A 147 -8.84 -11.41 2.50
C ALA A 147 -9.01 -12.94 2.60
N SER A 148 -8.00 -13.66 3.13
CA SER A 148 -8.07 -15.12 3.25
C SER A 148 -8.91 -15.62 4.43
N GLY A 149 -9.37 -14.73 5.32
CA GLY A 149 -10.13 -15.14 6.52
C GLY A 149 -9.30 -16.02 7.45
N CYS A 150 -9.93 -16.81 8.31
CA CYS A 150 -9.21 -17.78 9.12
C CYS A 150 -8.80 -19.01 8.29
N PRO A 151 -7.51 -19.41 8.26
CA PRO A 151 -7.07 -20.55 7.48
C PRO A 151 -7.68 -21.86 7.99
N ASP A 152 -8.04 -22.76 7.07
CA ASP A 152 -8.60 -24.07 7.39
C ASP A 152 -7.62 -24.90 8.23
N GLY A 153 -8.15 -25.63 9.22
CA GLY A 153 -7.36 -26.47 10.12
C GLY A 153 -6.72 -25.72 11.30
N SER A 154 -6.82 -24.40 11.35
CA SER A 154 -6.49 -23.61 12.55
C SER A 154 -7.46 -23.96 13.68
N PRO A 155 -7.01 -24.11 14.94
CA PRO A 155 -7.93 -24.12 16.06
C PRO A 155 -8.53 -22.71 16.18
N TRP A 156 -9.74 -22.53 15.66
CA TRP A 156 -10.51 -21.32 15.89
C TRP A 156 -11.46 -21.50 17.06
N GLU A 157 -11.63 -20.45 17.85
CA GLU A 157 -12.68 -20.35 18.86
C GLU A 157 -13.80 -19.49 18.26
N THR A 158 -15.04 -19.98 18.31
CA THR A 158 -16.21 -19.22 17.87
C THR A 158 -17.10 -18.90 19.06
N LYS A 159 -17.30 -17.60 19.32
CA LYS A 159 -18.24 -17.10 20.33
C LYS A 159 -19.44 -16.48 19.66
N HIS A 160 -20.62 -16.69 20.24
CA HIS A 160 -21.86 -16.12 19.74
C HIS A 160 -22.37 -15.06 20.72
N PHE A 161 -22.71 -13.89 20.19
CA PHE A 161 -23.27 -12.77 20.95
C PHE A 161 -24.57 -12.32 20.30
N LYS A 162 -25.59 -12.03 21.09
CA LYS A 162 -26.79 -11.35 20.60
C LYS A 162 -26.55 -9.85 20.71
N ALA A 163 -27.12 -9.05 19.81
CA ALA A 163 -27.10 -7.59 19.93
C ALA A 163 -27.60 -7.11 21.31
N ALA A 164 -28.61 -7.82 21.83
CA ALA A 164 -29.15 -7.67 23.19
C ALA A 164 -28.12 -7.79 24.32
N ASP A 165 -27.03 -8.52 24.11
CA ASP A 165 -26.00 -8.75 25.12
C ASP A 165 -25.05 -7.55 25.27
N PHE A 166 -25.09 -6.60 24.34
CA PHE A 166 -24.25 -5.40 24.28
C PHE A 166 -24.91 -4.14 24.87
N ASN A 167 -25.88 -4.30 25.77
CA ASN A 167 -26.52 -3.16 26.45
C ASN A 167 -25.49 -2.14 26.98
N ALA A 168 -25.84 -0.86 26.85
CA ALA A 168 -24.98 0.32 26.97
C ALA A 168 -23.73 0.15 27.84
N GLY A 169 -22.57 0.20 27.19
CA GLY A 169 -21.26 0.37 27.83
C GLY A 169 -20.61 -0.88 28.40
N LYS A 170 -21.12 -2.09 28.11
CA LYS A 170 -20.49 -3.34 28.54
C LYS A 170 -19.70 -4.01 27.43
N GLU A 171 -18.39 -4.00 27.58
CA GLU A 171 -17.49 -4.76 26.72
C GLU A 171 -17.61 -6.27 26.95
N ARG A 172 -17.52 -7.05 25.88
CA ARG A 172 -17.48 -8.51 25.91
C ARG A 172 -16.11 -8.98 25.48
N LYS A 173 -15.37 -9.63 26.39
CA LYS A 173 -14.07 -10.22 26.07
C LYS A 173 -14.24 -11.34 25.04
N ILE A 174 -13.48 -11.26 23.95
CA ILE A 174 -13.42 -12.28 22.89
C ILE A 174 -12.30 -13.25 23.21
N VAL A 175 -11.06 -12.77 23.26
CA VAL A 175 -9.86 -13.61 23.44
C VAL A 175 -8.74 -12.76 24.04
N ALA A 176 -7.82 -13.39 24.75
CA ALA A 176 -6.54 -12.82 25.13
C ALA A 176 -5.43 -13.61 24.42
N PHE A 177 -4.48 -12.92 23.79
CA PHE A 177 -3.41 -13.55 23.04
C PHE A 177 -2.09 -12.81 23.28
N SER A 178 -0.99 -13.45 22.89
CA SER A 178 0.33 -12.90 23.10
C SER A 178 0.66 -11.75 22.14
N ALA A 179 1.36 -10.72 22.62
CA ALA A 179 1.74 -9.55 21.82
C ALA A 179 2.63 -9.86 20.60
N TRP A 180 3.34 -10.99 20.59
CA TRP A 180 4.15 -11.42 19.44
C TRP A 180 3.35 -12.17 18.36
N ALA A 181 2.10 -12.52 18.64
CA ALA A 181 1.25 -13.20 17.68
C ALA A 181 0.43 -12.18 16.89
N LYS A 182 0.19 -12.48 15.61
CA LYS A 182 -0.84 -11.82 14.83
C LYS A 182 -2.14 -12.61 14.96
N GLN A 183 -3.20 -11.93 15.38
CA GLN A 183 -4.52 -12.52 15.61
C GLN A 183 -5.49 -12.01 14.56
N ARG A 184 -6.15 -12.92 13.86
CA ARG A 184 -7.27 -12.60 12.97
C ARG A 184 -8.59 -12.83 13.70
N VAL A 185 -9.53 -11.92 13.48
CA VAL A 185 -10.91 -11.99 13.95
C VAL A 185 -11.84 -11.84 12.76
N VAL A 186 -12.76 -12.78 12.60
CA VAL A 186 -13.85 -12.74 11.63
C VAL A 186 -15.16 -12.60 12.40
N ILE A 187 -15.85 -11.48 12.18
CA ILE A 187 -17.12 -11.15 12.82
C ILE A 187 -18.22 -11.29 11.78
N THR A 188 -19.04 -12.34 11.91
CA THR A 188 -20.18 -12.58 11.04
C THR A 188 -21.47 -12.14 11.72
N GLY A 189 -22.11 -11.12 11.18
CA GLY A 189 -23.45 -10.71 11.58
C GLY A 189 -24.50 -11.54 10.86
N HIS A 190 -25.52 -12.01 11.60
CA HIS A 190 -26.71 -12.67 11.07
C HIS A 190 -27.97 -11.95 11.54
N LEU A 191 -28.75 -11.43 10.59
CA LEU A 191 -30.02 -10.75 10.89
C LEU A 191 -31.17 -11.73 10.67
N ALA A 192 -32.02 -11.94 11.69
CA ALA A 192 -33.09 -12.93 11.59
C ALA A 192 -34.09 -12.63 10.46
N THR A 193 -34.73 -13.67 9.90
CA THR A 193 -35.64 -13.54 8.74
C THR A 193 -36.98 -12.87 9.10
N ASN A 194 -37.43 -13.00 10.35
CA ASN A 194 -38.72 -12.50 10.84
C ASN A 194 -38.67 -11.05 11.34
N SER A 195 -37.67 -10.28 10.89
CA SER A 195 -37.30 -8.99 11.48
C SER A 195 -37.85 -7.78 10.74
N ALA A 196 -38.59 -7.98 9.64
CA ALA A 196 -38.98 -6.90 8.72
C ALA A 196 -39.68 -5.70 9.39
N LYS A 197 -40.45 -5.94 10.47
CA LYS A 197 -41.13 -4.89 11.22
C LYS A 197 -40.25 -4.23 12.31
N ALA A 198 -39.23 -4.91 12.79
CA ALA A 198 -38.32 -4.44 13.85
C ALA A 198 -37.07 -3.73 13.28
N VAL A 199 -36.78 -3.92 11.99
CA VAL A 199 -35.56 -3.42 11.32
C VAL A 199 -35.82 -2.12 10.54
N GLN A 200 -37.08 -1.70 10.40
CA GLN A 200 -37.42 -0.45 9.73
C GLN A 200 -36.81 0.72 10.52
N ASP A 201 -35.77 1.33 9.95
CA ASP A 201 -34.96 2.43 10.52
C ASP A 201 -34.08 2.07 11.74
N ALA A 202 -33.89 0.79 12.03
CA ALA A 202 -33.03 0.35 13.13
C ALA A 202 -31.57 0.18 12.67
N SER A 203 -30.63 0.70 13.45
CA SER A 203 -29.19 0.59 13.25
C SER A 203 -28.52 -0.02 14.47
N ALA A 204 -27.46 -0.81 14.23
CA ALA A 204 -26.53 -1.25 15.25
C ALA A 204 -25.11 -0.94 14.78
N SER A 205 -24.34 -0.31 15.65
CA SER A 205 -22.90 -0.13 15.48
C SER A 205 -22.17 -1.13 16.36
N ILE A 206 -21.11 -1.72 15.81
CA ILE A 206 -20.29 -2.73 16.49
C ILE A 206 -18.85 -2.26 16.44
N TRP A 207 -18.19 -2.28 17.59
CA TRP A 207 -16.81 -1.88 17.73
C TRP A 207 -16.00 -3.06 18.23
N LEU A 208 -14.87 -3.32 17.57
CA LEU A 208 -13.84 -4.22 18.04
C LEU A 208 -12.74 -3.39 18.69
N SER A 209 -12.34 -3.75 19.91
CA SER A 209 -11.28 -3.08 20.64
C SER A 209 -10.16 -4.07 20.99
N ALA A 210 -8.92 -3.58 20.93
CA ALA A 210 -7.76 -4.28 21.46
C ALA A 210 -7.08 -3.42 22.52
N SER A 211 -6.79 -4.02 23.67
CA SER A 211 -6.09 -3.40 24.78
C SER A 211 -4.84 -4.21 25.13
N GLY A 212 -3.71 -3.53 25.26
CA GLY A 212 -2.40 -4.14 25.52
C GLY A 212 -1.30 -3.08 25.48
N ALA A 213 -0.12 -3.38 26.05
CA ALA A 213 1.03 -2.47 26.05
C ALA A 213 0.74 -1.02 26.55
N GLY A 214 -0.25 -0.86 27.44
CA GLY A 214 -0.62 0.45 28.02
C GLY A 214 -1.51 1.32 27.12
N GLU A 215 -2.02 0.80 26.01
CA GLU A 215 -2.92 1.54 25.12
C GLU A 215 -4.15 0.71 24.70
N THR A 216 -5.08 1.39 24.05
CA THR A 216 -6.30 0.79 23.52
C THR A 216 -6.61 1.41 22.16
N ILE A 217 -6.82 0.57 21.15
CA ILE A 217 -7.27 0.97 19.82
C ILE A 217 -8.57 0.25 19.48
N SER A 218 -9.36 0.82 18.58
CA SER A 218 -10.66 0.27 18.18
C SER A 218 -10.96 0.52 16.71
N THR A 219 -11.76 -0.37 16.12
CA THR A 219 -12.24 -0.28 14.74
C THR A 219 -13.70 -0.70 14.63
N SER A 220 -14.35 -0.29 13.54
CA SER A 220 -15.72 -0.60 13.16
C SER A 220 -15.77 -1.09 11.70
N PRO A 221 -16.77 -1.91 11.30
CA PRO A 221 -16.99 -2.26 9.89
C PRO A 221 -17.19 -1.04 8.99
N ASP A 222 -17.55 0.10 9.59
CA ASP A 222 -17.84 1.34 8.89
C ASP A 222 -16.62 2.20 8.58
N ASP A 223 -15.47 1.91 9.18
CA ASP A 223 -14.26 2.70 9.02
C ASP A 223 -13.86 2.75 7.54
N THR A 224 -13.58 3.96 7.06
CA THR A 224 -13.07 4.19 5.71
C THR A 224 -11.56 4.41 5.77
N PRO A 225 -10.81 4.06 4.73
CA PRO A 225 -9.41 4.44 4.64
C PRO A 225 -9.30 5.95 4.84
N ASP A 226 -8.39 6.40 5.70
CA ASP A 226 -7.99 7.79 5.73
C ASP A 226 -7.33 8.10 4.39
N ILE A 227 -8.14 8.54 3.43
CA ILE A 227 -7.62 9.19 2.23
C ILE A 227 -7.00 10.47 2.78
N PRO A 228 -5.67 10.67 2.65
CA PRO A 228 -5.05 11.92 3.07
C PRO A 228 -5.88 13.03 2.45
N SER A 229 -6.50 13.85 3.29
CA SER A 229 -7.18 15.03 2.80
C SER A 229 -6.16 15.75 1.92
N PRO A 230 -6.50 16.12 0.67
CA PRO A 230 -5.59 16.95 -0.11
C PRO A 230 -5.21 18.10 0.81
N PRO A 231 -3.90 18.40 0.95
CA PRO A 231 -3.44 19.40 1.91
C PRO A 231 -4.34 20.62 1.78
N GLU A 232 -4.93 21.05 2.91
CA GLU A 232 -5.74 22.26 2.96
C GLU A 232 -5.04 23.32 2.14
N GLU A 233 -5.75 23.98 1.21
CA GLU A 233 -5.19 25.06 0.39
C GLU A 233 -4.84 26.30 1.26
N GLU A 234 -4.25 26.13 2.45
CA GLU A 234 -3.50 27.18 3.10
C GLU A 234 -2.21 27.42 2.34
N ASN A 235 -2.26 28.43 1.49
CA ASN A 235 -1.18 29.01 0.71
C ASN A 235 -0.76 28.20 -0.52
N LYS A 236 -1.52 28.42 -1.62
CA LYS A 236 -0.98 28.47 -3.00
C LYS A 236 0.10 29.56 -3.15
N LYS A 237 1.17 29.48 -2.38
CA LYS A 237 2.48 29.99 -2.77
C LYS A 237 3.31 28.76 -3.07
N LEU A 238 3.19 28.28 -4.31
CA LEU A 238 4.15 27.35 -4.87
C LEU A 238 5.55 27.90 -4.57
N PRO A 239 6.49 27.07 -4.08
CA PRO A 239 7.89 27.48 -4.05
C PRO A 239 8.25 27.91 -5.48
N HIS A 240 8.77 29.12 -5.63
CA HIS A 240 9.36 29.59 -6.88
C HIS A 240 10.61 28.74 -7.17
N THR A 241 10.41 27.56 -7.72
CA THR A 241 11.45 26.74 -8.37
C THR A 241 11.37 26.86 -9.90
N GLY A 242 10.59 27.83 -10.39
CA GLY A 242 10.75 28.33 -11.75
C GLY A 242 12.13 28.97 -11.84
N VAL A 243 13.02 28.34 -12.60
CA VAL A 243 14.33 28.88 -12.95
C VAL A 243 14.11 30.27 -13.55
N GLU A 244 14.29 31.34 -12.78
CA GLU A 244 14.04 32.73 -13.23
C GLU A 244 14.91 33.12 -14.46
N ASN A 245 15.87 32.27 -14.82
CA ASN A 245 16.82 32.44 -15.91
C ASN A 245 16.62 31.47 -17.10
N VAL A 246 15.40 30.98 -17.36
CA VAL A 246 15.12 30.22 -18.61
C VAL A 246 15.51 31.03 -19.86
N LEU A 247 15.36 32.35 -19.82
CA LEU A 247 15.76 33.24 -20.91
C LEU A 247 17.29 33.33 -21.07
N LEU A 248 18.04 33.18 -19.98
CA LEU A 248 19.51 33.17 -20.02
C LEU A 248 20.03 31.84 -20.61
N LEU A 249 19.39 30.71 -20.28
CA LEU A 249 19.73 29.40 -20.83
C LEU A 249 19.40 29.29 -22.32
N SER A 250 18.30 29.87 -22.79
CA SER A 250 17.95 29.88 -24.21
C SER A 250 18.90 30.75 -25.04
N VAL A 251 19.35 31.89 -24.50
CA VAL A 251 20.37 32.75 -25.15
C VAL A 251 21.72 32.03 -25.24
N LEU A 252 22.17 31.35 -24.17
CA LEU A 252 23.39 30.54 -24.20
C LEU A 252 23.34 29.43 -25.25
N GLY A 253 22.20 28.73 -25.36
CA GLY A 253 22.00 27.72 -26.41
C GLY A 253 22.13 28.28 -27.83
N LEU A 254 21.52 29.44 -28.10
CA LEU A 254 21.61 30.09 -29.41
C LEU A 254 23.03 30.57 -29.74
N VAL A 255 23.77 31.09 -28.76
CA VAL A 255 25.17 31.52 -28.95
C VAL A 255 26.06 30.34 -29.32
N VAL A 256 25.89 29.18 -28.65
CA VAL A 256 26.67 27.97 -28.97
C VAL A 256 26.38 27.46 -30.39
N ILE A 257 25.12 27.48 -30.82
CA ILE A 257 24.75 27.08 -32.19
C ILE A 257 25.34 28.06 -33.22
N ALA A 258 25.28 29.36 -32.96
CA ALA A 258 25.84 30.38 -33.84
C ALA A 258 27.37 30.25 -33.98
N LEU A 259 28.09 30.06 -32.87
CA LEU A 259 29.54 29.83 -32.90
C LEU A 259 29.91 28.52 -33.62
N GLY A 260 29.16 27.44 -33.41
CA GLY A 260 29.38 26.17 -34.12
C GLY A 260 29.26 26.30 -35.63
N THR A 261 28.27 27.05 -36.12
CA THR A 261 28.10 27.27 -37.58
C THR A 261 29.19 28.15 -38.21
N LEU A 262 29.73 29.12 -37.46
CA LEU A 262 30.84 29.95 -37.93
C LEU A 262 32.15 29.15 -38.05
N PHE A 263 32.45 28.26 -37.09
CA PHE A 263 33.62 27.38 -37.19
C PHE A 263 33.50 26.38 -38.34
N ALA A 264 32.31 25.81 -38.58
CA ALA A 264 32.08 24.88 -39.68
C ALA A 264 32.18 25.54 -41.07
N ARG A 265 31.86 26.84 -41.20
CA ARG A 265 32.05 27.58 -42.46
C ARG A 265 33.50 27.94 -42.73
N ARG A 266 34.31 28.19 -41.69
CA ARG A 266 35.71 28.58 -41.85
C ARG A 266 36.63 27.41 -42.22
N SER A 267 36.22 26.17 -41.94
CA SER A 267 36.98 24.97 -42.33
C SER A 267 36.77 24.55 -43.79
N LYS A 268 35.88 25.20 -44.55
CA LYS A 268 35.72 24.97 -45.99
C LYS A 268 36.58 25.96 -46.78
N ALA A 269 37.89 25.74 -46.76
CA ALA A 269 38.79 26.38 -47.71
C ALA A 269 38.50 25.83 -49.13
N PRO A 270 38.34 26.68 -50.16
CA PRO A 270 38.20 26.25 -51.54
C PRO A 270 39.56 25.71 -52.02
N GLY A 271 39.66 24.38 -52.11
CA GLY A 271 40.71 23.71 -52.87
C GLY A 271 40.31 23.65 -54.34
N ASP A 272 41.24 24.12 -55.17
CA ASP A 272 41.49 23.77 -56.58
C ASP A 272 40.38 23.08 -57.37
N ILE A 273 39.95 23.75 -58.44
CA ILE A 273 39.68 23.04 -59.69
C ILE A 273 40.89 23.32 -60.58
N ASP A 274 41.68 22.25 -60.77
CA ASP A 274 42.83 22.15 -61.65
C ASP A 274 42.48 22.34 -63.14
N ALA A 275 43.54 22.69 -63.87
CA ALA A 275 43.83 22.48 -65.31
C ALA A 275 42.82 21.72 -66.18
#